data_AF-A0A8T3TZ48-F1
#
_entry.id   AF-A0A8T3TZ48-F1
#
_cell.length_a   1.000
_cell.length_b   1.000
_cell.length_c   1.000
_cell.angle_alpha   90.00
_cell.angle_beta   90.00
_cell.angle_gamma   90.00
#
_symmetry.space_group_name_H-M   'P 1'
#
loop_
_entity.id
_entity.type
_entity.pdbx_description
1 polymer ?
#
loop_
_entity_poly.entity_id
_entity_poly.type
_entity_poly.pdbx_seq_one_letter_code
_entity_poly.pdbx_strand_id
1 'polypeptide(L)'
;LRIKSRELGFEIEDPYLKNLEFVQRFALVSNDENINTSESGGDEEEKITLITLHQAKGLEYSVVFIIGFEQGLLPHARSLENESEMEEERRICYVGITRAKERLYMTNCSQRFTWNNSGKNMFSQSQMPSQFLSEIPNNLFKTAEYSNSGEIIFVDRKFNKNNFKSKVKKKKLNDNFAVSDVVVHKVFGEGVILNITKENEEEEILIKFEDSDKPKIILPAFGSISKKDKAGEVDEDDKFDYLSGIEPSKSNDDDFSEYFDD
;
A
#
# COMPACT_ATOMS: atom_id res chain seq x y z
N LEU A 1 -77.41 -26.72 25.84
CA LEU A 1 -75.99 -26.59 25.44
C LEU A 1 -75.79 -25.21 24.82
N ARG A 2 -75.18 -24.28 25.56
CA ARG A 2 -74.94 -22.89 25.11
C ARG A 2 -73.44 -22.78 24.81
N ILE A 3 -73.07 -22.82 23.53
CA ILE A 3 -71.66 -22.68 23.12
C ILE A 3 -71.32 -21.19 23.26
N LYS A 4 -70.41 -20.87 24.19
CA LYS A 4 -69.79 -19.53 24.26
C LYS A 4 -68.67 -19.50 23.23
N SER A 5 -68.90 -18.82 22.11
CA SER A 5 -67.84 -18.40 21.20
C SER A 5 -66.97 -17.35 21.89
N ARG A 6 -65.66 -17.56 21.89
CA ARG A 6 -64.66 -16.62 22.40
C ARG A 6 -64.02 -15.96 21.17
N GLU A 7 -64.30 -14.67 20.95
CA GLU A 7 -63.55 -13.87 19.98
C GLU A 7 -62.12 -13.72 20.50
N LEU A 8 -61.16 -14.32 19.78
CA LEU A 8 -59.75 -13.96 19.87
C LEU A 8 -59.55 -12.86 18.83
N GLY A 9 -59.65 -11.61 19.27
CA GLY A 9 -59.17 -10.48 18.50
C GLY A 9 -57.65 -10.62 18.37
N PHE A 10 -57.18 -11.06 17.21
CA PHE A 10 -55.80 -10.84 16.83
C PHE A 10 -55.71 -9.37 16.41
N GLU A 11 -54.94 -8.56 17.13
CA GLU A 11 -54.48 -7.28 16.60
C GLU A 11 -53.72 -7.59 15.31
N ILE A 12 -54.31 -7.19 14.19
CA ILE A 12 -53.62 -7.24 12.90
C ILE A 12 -52.60 -6.11 12.96
N GLU A 13 -51.39 -6.41 13.47
CA GLU A 13 -50.24 -5.52 13.31
C GLU A 13 -50.00 -5.35 11.81
N ASP A 14 -50.16 -4.11 11.34
CA ASP A 14 -49.99 -3.75 9.94
C ASP A 14 -48.60 -4.23 9.47
N PRO A 15 -48.50 -5.12 8.46
CA PRO A 15 -47.23 -5.59 7.92
C PRO A 15 -46.30 -4.44 7.51
N TYR A 16 -46.85 -3.27 7.17
CA TYR A 16 -46.10 -2.07 6.86
C TYR A 16 -45.31 -1.54 8.07
N LEU A 17 -45.90 -1.55 9.27
CA LEU A 17 -45.23 -1.11 10.50
C LEU A 17 -44.06 -2.02 10.86
N LYS A 18 -44.22 -3.33 10.71
CA LYS A 18 -43.14 -4.30 10.96
C LYS A 18 -41.98 -4.15 9.97
N ASN A 19 -42.29 -3.87 8.70
CA ASN A 19 -41.27 -3.61 7.70
C ASN A 19 -40.56 -2.28 7.95
N LEU A 20 -41.29 -1.24 8.37
CA LEU A 20 -40.72 0.05 8.71
C LEU A 20 -39.81 -0.05 9.95
N GLU A 21 -40.27 -0.74 10.99
CA GLU A 21 -39.49 -0.99 12.20
C GLU A 21 -38.22 -1.80 11.88
N PHE A 22 -38.33 -2.83 11.03
CA PHE A 22 -37.18 -3.59 10.58
C PHE A 22 -36.17 -2.73 9.81
N VAL A 23 -36.64 -1.91 8.86
CA VAL A 23 -35.76 -1.02 8.07
C VAL A 23 -35.13 0.06 8.94
N GLN A 24 -35.87 0.63 9.89
CA GLN A 24 -35.36 1.60 10.85
C GLN A 24 -34.29 0.99 11.75
N ARG A 25 -34.56 -0.21 12.29
CA ARG A 25 -33.59 -0.93 13.11
C ARG A 25 -32.34 -1.26 12.31
N PHE A 26 -32.50 -1.79 11.10
CA PHE A 26 -31.38 -2.10 10.21
C PHE A 26 -30.56 -0.86 9.83
N ALA A 27 -31.21 0.28 9.62
CA ALA A 27 -30.55 1.55 9.36
C ALA A 27 -29.76 2.09 10.57
N LEU A 28 -30.11 1.66 11.79
CA LEU A 28 -29.47 2.08 13.04
C LEU A 28 -28.43 1.07 13.57
N VAL A 29 -28.46 -0.19 13.09
CA VAL A 29 -27.47 -1.21 13.47
C VAL A 29 -26.08 -0.70 13.10
N SER A 30 -25.33 -0.35 14.14
CA SER A 30 -23.94 0.06 14.04
C SER A 30 -23.04 -1.17 14.23
N ASN A 31 -21.86 -1.19 13.59
CA ASN A 31 -20.92 -2.32 13.68
C ASN A 31 -20.51 -2.69 15.12
N ASP A 32 -20.71 -1.79 16.08
CA ASP A 32 -20.28 -1.97 17.48
C ASP A 32 -21.30 -2.77 18.35
N GLU A 33 -22.56 -2.91 17.92
CA GLU A 33 -23.62 -3.49 18.75
C GLU A 33 -23.58 -5.04 18.87
N ASN A 34 -22.83 -5.70 17.99
CA ASN A 34 -22.67 -7.16 18.01
C ASN A 34 -21.58 -7.66 18.98
N ILE A 35 -20.84 -6.76 19.65
CA ILE A 35 -19.77 -7.17 20.59
C ILE A 35 -20.36 -7.59 21.94
N ASN A 36 -21.55 -7.11 22.31
CA ASN A 36 -22.15 -7.35 23.63
C ASN A 36 -23.44 -8.16 23.62
N THR A 37 -23.91 -8.61 22.45
CA THR A 37 -25.18 -9.36 22.32
C THR A 37 -24.93 -10.84 22.00
N SER A 38 -24.19 -11.52 22.88
CA SER A 38 -24.31 -12.97 23.02
C SER A 38 -25.59 -13.30 23.79
N GLU A 39 -26.74 -13.08 23.17
CA GLU A 39 -27.97 -13.78 23.56
C GLU A 39 -27.93 -15.20 22.99
N SER A 40 -27.24 -16.11 23.67
CA SER A 40 -27.54 -17.55 23.75
C SER A 40 -26.47 -18.23 24.60
N GLY A 41 -26.92 -18.95 25.64
CA GLY A 41 -26.07 -19.55 26.66
C GLY A 41 -25.19 -20.69 26.15
N GLY A 42 -23.97 -20.36 25.73
CA GLY A 42 -22.83 -21.26 25.65
C GLY A 42 -21.57 -20.42 25.82
N ASP A 43 -20.76 -20.79 26.82
CA ASP A 43 -19.39 -20.36 27.15
C ASP A 43 -18.92 -19.01 26.60
N GLU A 44 -18.56 -18.07 27.48
CA GLU A 44 -17.86 -16.83 27.14
C GLU A 44 -16.61 -17.16 26.30
N GLU A 45 -16.74 -17.18 24.97
CA GLU A 45 -15.63 -17.49 24.09
C GLU A 45 -14.62 -16.35 24.19
N GLU A 46 -13.45 -16.64 24.78
CA GLU A 46 -12.29 -15.75 24.79
C GLU A 46 -11.91 -15.40 23.35
N LYS A 47 -12.28 -14.20 22.90
CA LYS A 47 -12.07 -13.73 21.52
C LYS A 47 -11.10 -12.56 21.49
N ILE A 48 -10.32 -12.49 20.41
CA ILE A 48 -9.51 -11.31 20.09
C ILE A 48 -10.39 -10.32 19.33
N THR A 49 -10.43 -9.08 19.80
CA THR A 49 -11.16 -8.00 19.13
C THR A 49 -10.31 -7.35 18.05
N LEU A 50 -10.79 -7.35 16.81
CA LEU A 50 -10.20 -6.61 15.70
C LEU A 50 -11.14 -5.46 15.34
N ILE A 51 -10.67 -4.23 15.55
CA ILE A 51 -11.40 -3.00 15.24
C ILE A 51 -10.48 -1.97 14.60
N THR A 52 -11.08 -0.98 13.95
CA THR A 52 -10.34 0.20 13.48
C THR A 52 -10.03 1.15 14.65
N LEU A 53 -9.01 2.00 14.48
CA LEU A 53 -8.67 3.02 15.48
C LEU A 53 -9.84 3.97 15.78
N HIS A 54 -10.68 4.26 14.79
CA HIS A 54 -11.86 5.09 14.94
C HIS A 54 -12.92 4.45 15.86
N GLN A 55 -13.16 3.16 15.69
CA GLN A 55 -14.11 2.39 16.52
C GLN A 55 -13.58 2.12 17.93
N ALA A 56 -12.27 2.22 18.14
CA ALA A 56 -11.68 2.00 19.46
C ALA A 56 -12.03 3.11 20.48
N LYS A 57 -12.64 4.22 20.05
CA LYS A 57 -13.00 5.34 20.91
C LYS A 57 -13.95 4.91 22.03
N GLY A 58 -13.57 5.16 23.27
CA GLY A 58 -14.37 4.80 24.45
C GLY A 58 -14.18 3.36 24.94
N LEU A 59 -13.43 2.53 24.20
CA LEU A 59 -13.05 1.17 24.60
C LEU A 59 -11.66 1.18 25.25
N GLU A 60 -11.36 0.19 26.07
CA GLU A 60 -10.04 0.02 26.69
C GLU A 60 -9.73 -1.47 26.89
N TYR A 61 -8.48 -1.87 26.68
CA TYR A 61 -8.04 -3.25 26.73
C TYR A 61 -6.74 -3.39 27.53
N SER A 62 -6.54 -4.53 28.19
CA SER A 62 -5.27 -4.81 28.90
C SER A 62 -4.06 -4.78 27.96
N VAL A 63 -4.22 -5.37 26.77
CA VAL A 63 -3.18 -5.43 25.74
C VAL A 63 -3.75 -4.92 24.41
N VAL A 64 -3.04 -4.01 23.76
CA VAL A 64 -3.41 -3.45 22.45
C VAL A 64 -2.29 -3.64 21.44
N PHE A 65 -2.65 -4.09 20.24
CA PHE A 65 -1.78 -4.15 19.08
C PHE A 65 -2.23 -3.11 18.05
N ILE A 66 -1.39 -2.11 17.78
CA ILE A 66 -1.57 -1.22 16.63
C ILE A 66 -0.75 -1.78 15.48
N ILE A 67 -1.44 -2.29 14.47
CA ILE A 67 -0.83 -2.90 13.29
C ILE A 67 -0.70 -1.89 12.15
N GLY A 68 0.34 -2.00 11.35
CA GLY A 68 0.57 -1.12 10.20
C GLY A 68 0.92 0.31 10.60
N PHE A 69 1.78 0.46 11.61
CA PHE A 69 2.29 1.75 12.07
C PHE A 69 3.33 2.31 11.08
N GLU A 70 2.84 2.69 9.90
CA GLU A 70 3.59 2.96 8.67
C GLU A 70 3.20 4.31 8.07
N GLN A 71 4.15 4.98 7.41
CA GLN A 71 3.84 6.16 6.59
C GLN A 71 2.89 5.80 5.46
N GLY A 72 1.84 6.59 5.29
CA GLY A 72 0.81 6.38 4.29
C GLY A 72 -0.39 5.58 4.80
N LEU A 73 -0.25 4.86 5.92
CA LEU A 73 -1.36 4.19 6.60
C LEU A 73 -1.75 4.89 7.91
N LEU A 74 -0.78 5.19 8.77
CA LEU A 74 -0.96 6.00 9.98
C LEU A 74 0.31 6.81 10.24
N PRO A 75 0.36 8.09 9.84
CA PRO A 75 -0.70 8.88 9.23
C PRO A 75 -1.10 8.40 7.82
N HIS A 76 -2.40 8.49 7.51
CA HIS A 76 -2.92 8.17 6.19
C HIS A 76 -2.34 9.09 5.11
N ALA A 77 -2.06 8.55 3.91
CA ALA A 77 -1.36 9.26 2.83
C ALA A 77 -1.95 10.64 2.48
N ARG A 78 -3.28 10.79 2.54
CA ARG A 78 -3.98 12.06 2.28
C ARG A 78 -3.63 13.18 3.26
N SER A 79 -3.35 12.83 4.51
CA SER A 79 -3.03 13.79 5.57
C SER A 79 -1.61 14.35 5.48
N LEU A 80 -0.73 13.77 4.65
CA LEU A 80 0.70 14.11 4.63
C LEU A 80 0.96 15.53 4.11
N GLU A 81 0.07 16.07 3.28
CA GLU A 81 0.21 17.39 2.66
C GLU A 81 -0.53 18.50 3.42
N ASN A 82 -1.43 18.14 4.34
CA ASN A 82 -2.28 19.07 5.06
C ASN A 82 -2.03 18.96 6.57
N GLU A 83 -1.47 20.02 7.16
CA GLU A 83 -1.14 20.06 8.59
C GLU A 83 -2.38 19.81 9.48
N SER A 84 -3.56 20.33 9.09
CA SER A 84 -4.79 20.14 9.87
C SER A 84 -5.26 18.69 9.86
N GLU A 85 -5.09 17.99 8.73
CA GLU A 85 -5.42 16.55 8.64
C GLU A 85 -4.38 15.71 9.37
N MET A 86 -3.11 16.12 9.34
CA MET A 86 -2.03 15.46 10.07
C MET A 86 -2.23 15.57 11.59
N GLU A 87 -2.70 16.72 12.08
CA GLU A 87 -3.10 16.88 13.48
C GLU A 87 -4.25 15.95 13.87
N GLU A 88 -5.21 15.72 12.97
CA GLU A 88 -6.32 14.78 13.24
C GLU A 88 -5.83 13.33 13.26
N GLU A 89 -4.96 12.92 12.34
CA GLU A 89 -4.31 11.61 12.36
C GLU A 89 -3.46 11.42 13.63
N ARG A 90 -2.80 12.47 14.12
CA ARG A 90 -2.09 12.45 15.40
C ARG A 90 -3.05 12.21 16.56
N ARG A 91 -4.26 12.82 16.55
CA ARG A 91 -5.30 12.56 17.55
C ARG A 91 -5.82 11.12 17.47
N ILE A 92 -6.03 10.59 16.27
CA ILE A 92 -6.42 9.18 16.06
C ILE A 92 -5.35 8.25 16.65
N CYS A 93 -4.07 8.52 16.37
CA CYS A 93 -2.95 7.78 16.96
C CYS A 93 -2.95 7.86 18.49
N TYR A 94 -3.14 9.06 19.05
CA TYR A 94 -3.21 9.27 20.50
C TYR A 94 -4.37 8.48 21.15
N VAL A 95 -5.55 8.50 20.53
CA VAL A 95 -6.70 7.70 21.00
C VAL A 95 -6.32 6.23 21.01
N GLY A 96 -5.72 5.70 19.93
CA GLY A 96 -5.26 4.32 19.85
C GLY A 96 -4.28 3.92 20.95
N ILE A 97 -3.25 4.75 21.17
CA ILE A 97 -2.23 4.52 22.21
C ILE A 97 -2.87 4.46 23.60
N THR A 98 -3.81 5.36 23.89
CA THR A 98 -4.47 5.44 25.21
C THR A 98 -5.52 4.37 25.45
N ARG A 99 -5.81 3.48 24.49
CA ARG A 99 -6.71 2.33 24.72
C ARG A 99 -6.03 1.21 25.53
N ALA A 100 -4.69 1.21 25.59
CA ALA A 100 -3.90 0.20 26.27
C ALA A 100 -3.77 0.50 27.77
N LYS A 101 -4.15 -0.47 28.61
CA LYS A 101 -4.00 -0.36 30.09
C LYS A 101 -2.64 -0.84 30.58
N GLU A 102 -2.14 -1.95 30.03
CA GLU A 102 -0.91 -2.59 30.52
C GLU A 102 0.18 -2.65 29.45
N ARG A 103 -0.16 -3.12 28.24
CA ARG A 103 0.83 -3.33 27.16
C ARG A 103 0.32 -2.77 25.84
N LEU A 104 1.21 -2.05 25.17
CA LEU A 104 1.00 -1.55 23.81
C LEU A 104 2.10 -2.10 22.90
N TYR A 105 1.69 -2.72 21.80
CA TYR A 105 2.58 -3.16 20.73
C TYR A 105 2.24 -2.39 19.46
N MET A 106 3.25 -1.79 18.83
CA MET A 106 3.11 -1.14 17.54
C MET A 106 3.97 -1.89 16.53
N THR A 107 3.39 -2.29 15.40
CA THR A 107 4.07 -3.11 14.40
C THR A 107 4.06 -2.42 13.04
N ASN A 108 5.19 -2.51 12.34
CA ASN A 108 5.33 -2.06 10.96
C ASN A 108 5.96 -3.19 10.14
N CYS A 109 5.68 -3.22 8.84
CA CYS A 109 6.37 -4.10 7.90
C CYS A 109 7.38 -3.31 7.04
N SER A 110 8.32 -4.03 6.42
CA SER A 110 9.22 -3.44 5.42
C SER A 110 8.57 -3.40 4.03
N GLN A 111 7.66 -4.34 3.75
CA GLN A 111 6.93 -4.42 2.49
C GLN A 111 5.48 -4.81 2.74
N ARG A 112 4.57 -4.10 2.07
CA ARG A 112 3.13 -4.35 2.09
C ARG A 112 2.64 -4.58 0.68
N PHE A 113 1.84 -5.63 0.49
CA PHE A 113 1.12 -5.83 -0.76
C PHE A 113 -0.17 -5.02 -0.72
N THR A 114 -0.33 -4.12 -1.70
CA THR A 114 -1.50 -3.26 -1.84
C THR A 114 -2.12 -3.47 -3.22
N TRP A 115 -3.41 -3.20 -3.29
CA TRP A 115 -4.17 -3.24 -4.54
C TRP A 115 -4.10 -1.87 -5.23
N ASN A 116 -4.05 -1.84 -6.56
CA ASN A 116 -4.13 -0.57 -7.29
C ASN A 116 -5.55 0.01 -7.23
N ASN A 117 -5.67 1.32 -7.40
CA ASN A 117 -6.95 2.03 -7.42
C ASN A 117 -7.94 1.44 -8.45
N SER A 118 -7.41 0.84 -9.53
CA SER A 118 -8.19 0.22 -10.59
C SER A 118 -8.74 -1.16 -10.26
N GLY A 119 -8.46 -1.70 -9.07
CA GLY A 119 -9.14 -2.91 -8.70
C GLY A 119 -8.57 -4.18 -9.34
N LYS A 120 -7.36 -4.16 -9.93
CA LYS A 120 -6.93 -5.19 -10.91
C LYS A 120 -5.61 -5.89 -10.62
N ASN A 121 -4.65 -5.23 -9.98
CA ASN A 121 -3.31 -5.80 -9.75
C ASN A 121 -2.81 -5.52 -8.34
N MET A 122 -2.19 -6.54 -7.74
CA MET A 122 -1.51 -6.44 -6.45
C MET A 122 -0.03 -6.12 -6.67
N PHE A 123 0.49 -5.12 -5.97
CA PHE A 123 1.89 -4.72 -6.06
C PHE A 123 2.49 -4.56 -4.67
N SER A 124 3.81 -4.81 -4.58
CA SER A 124 4.56 -4.72 -3.33
C SER A 124 5.11 -3.31 -3.18
N GLN A 125 4.70 -2.62 -2.10
CA GLN A 125 5.21 -1.31 -1.74
C GLN A 125 6.18 -1.43 -0.56
N SER A 126 7.35 -0.78 -0.67
CA SER A 126 8.23 -0.60 0.47
C SER A 126 7.58 0.36 1.46
N GLN A 127 7.53 -0.02 2.73
CA GLN A 127 6.90 0.77 3.78
C GLN A 127 7.97 1.43 4.66
N MET A 128 7.73 2.69 5.01
CA MET A 128 8.51 3.37 6.03
C MET A 128 7.75 3.33 7.35
N PRO A 129 8.43 3.23 8.51
CA PRO A 129 7.78 3.37 9.81
C PRO A 129 7.06 4.72 9.92
N SER A 130 5.99 4.79 10.70
CA SER A 130 5.24 6.04 10.91
C SER A 130 6.13 7.16 11.48
N GLN A 131 5.93 8.38 11.01
CA GLN A 131 6.60 9.56 11.56
C GLN A 131 6.26 9.81 13.03
N PHE A 132 5.10 9.34 13.51
CA PHE A 132 4.69 9.49 14.91
C PHE A 132 5.64 8.78 15.89
N LEU A 133 6.39 7.77 15.45
CA LEU A 133 7.43 7.15 16.27
C LEU A 133 8.54 8.14 16.66
N SER A 134 8.81 9.14 15.82
CA SER A 134 9.81 10.19 16.14
C SER A 134 9.30 11.25 17.09
N GLU A 135 7.99 11.29 17.35
CA GLU A 135 7.37 12.20 18.32
C GLU A 135 7.34 11.58 19.72
N ILE A 136 7.45 10.25 19.83
CA ILE A 136 7.52 9.53 21.11
C ILE A 136 8.97 9.55 21.61
N PRO A 137 9.22 9.96 22.87
CA PRO A 137 10.54 9.85 23.48
C PRO A 137 11.12 8.43 23.40
N ASN A 138 12.35 8.31 22.89
CA ASN A 138 13.02 7.01 22.66
C ASN A 138 13.20 6.15 23.93
N ASN A 139 13.07 6.74 25.12
CA ASN A 139 13.16 6.02 26.40
C ASN A 139 11.83 5.36 26.83
N LEU A 140 10.72 5.63 26.12
CA LEU A 140 9.40 5.11 26.48
C LEU A 140 9.03 3.82 25.75
N PHE A 141 9.79 3.41 24.74
CA PHE A 141 9.56 2.17 24.02
C PHE A 141 10.87 1.46 23.71
N LYS A 142 10.77 0.16 23.43
CA LYS A 142 11.87 -0.67 22.94
C LYS A 142 11.52 -1.13 21.54
N THR A 143 12.51 -1.21 20.66
CA THR A 143 12.32 -1.77 19.33
C THR A 143 12.75 -3.22 19.30
N ALA A 144 12.06 -4.01 18.50
CA ALA A 144 12.39 -5.41 18.29
C ALA A 144 12.25 -5.77 16.82
N GLU A 145 13.06 -6.71 16.39
CA GLU A 145 13.03 -7.32 15.07
C GLU A 145 12.82 -8.82 15.21
N TYR A 146 12.28 -9.45 14.17
CA TYR A 146 12.13 -10.90 14.13
C TYR A 146 13.29 -11.49 13.35
N SER A 147 13.97 -12.47 13.94
CA SER A 147 14.91 -13.33 13.23
C SER A 147 14.19 -14.15 12.14
N ASN A 148 14.93 -14.65 11.16
CA ASN A 148 14.41 -15.63 10.20
C ASN A 148 13.89 -16.90 10.89
N SER A 149 14.34 -17.19 12.12
CA SER A 149 13.83 -18.27 12.97
C SER A 149 12.55 -17.93 13.75
N GLY A 150 12.05 -16.70 13.66
CA GLY A 150 10.88 -16.21 14.41
C GLY A 150 11.20 -15.70 15.82
N GLU A 151 12.46 -15.71 16.24
CA GLU A 151 12.87 -15.19 17.55
C GLU A 151 12.83 -13.66 17.59
N ILE A 152 12.40 -13.11 18.73
CA ILE A 152 12.34 -11.66 18.97
C ILE A 152 13.71 -11.17 19.43
N ILE A 153 14.34 -10.31 18.63
CA ILE A 153 15.62 -9.67 18.94
C ILE A 153 15.36 -8.21 19.29
N PHE A 154 15.63 -7.81 20.52
CA PHE A 154 15.56 -6.40 20.91
C PHE A 154 16.74 -5.64 20.30
N VAL A 155 16.42 -4.55 19.61
CA VAL A 155 17.38 -3.65 18.98
C VAL A 155 17.15 -2.24 19.50
N ASP A 156 18.18 -1.40 19.52
CA ASP A 156 18.05 0.02 19.88
C ASP A 156 17.98 0.87 18.59
N ARG A 157 16.80 0.91 17.97
CA ARG A 157 16.54 1.75 16.79
C ARG A 157 15.96 3.09 17.23
N LYS A 158 16.63 4.18 16.83
CA LYS A 158 16.19 5.56 17.09
C LYS A 158 15.44 6.13 15.90
N PHE A 159 14.31 6.80 16.17
CA PHE A 159 13.52 7.49 15.15
C PHE A 159 13.71 9.00 15.27
N ASN A 160 14.23 9.62 14.21
CA ASN A 160 14.46 11.07 14.18
C ASN A 160 13.49 11.75 13.22
N LYS A 161 12.91 12.88 13.64
CA LYS A 161 11.98 13.68 12.80
C LYS A 161 12.60 14.12 11.47
N ASN A 162 13.92 14.32 11.43
CA ASN A 162 14.64 14.67 10.21
C ASN A 162 14.64 13.56 9.14
N ASN A 163 14.43 12.29 9.53
CA ASN A 163 14.32 11.19 8.58
C ASN A 163 12.99 11.23 7.81
N PHE A 164 11.96 11.83 8.41
CA PHE A 164 10.62 11.96 7.84
C PHE A 164 10.38 13.30 7.16
N LYS A 165 11.23 14.29 7.45
CA LYS A 165 11.36 15.50 6.64
C LYS A 165 12.00 15.12 5.30
N SER A 166 11.18 14.56 4.43
CA SER A 166 11.26 14.85 3.01
C SER A 166 11.28 16.38 2.90
N LYS A 167 12.48 16.95 2.80
CA LYS A 167 12.60 18.00 1.80
C LYS A 167 12.16 17.28 0.54
N VAL A 168 10.96 17.59 0.05
CA VAL A 168 10.67 17.50 -1.37
C VAL A 168 11.64 18.48 -2.04
N LYS A 169 12.94 18.17 -2.01
CA LYS A 169 13.72 18.32 -3.20
C LYS A 169 12.96 17.39 -4.12
N LYS A 170 12.13 17.96 -4.99
CA LYS A 170 12.01 17.45 -6.35
C LYS A 170 13.48 17.31 -6.79
N LYS A 171 14.13 16.19 -6.45
CA LYS A 171 15.13 15.66 -7.33
C LYS A 171 14.27 15.47 -8.56
N LYS A 172 14.40 16.39 -9.53
CA LYS A 172 14.36 15.93 -10.90
C LYS A 172 15.32 14.75 -10.89
N LEU A 173 14.79 13.54 -10.80
CA LEU A 173 15.50 12.41 -11.34
C LEU A 173 15.63 12.82 -12.79
N ASN A 174 16.80 13.35 -13.14
CA ASN A 174 17.19 13.65 -14.51
C ASN A 174 17.51 12.33 -15.25
N ASP A 175 16.88 11.24 -14.85
CA ASP A 175 16.93 9.99 -15.57
C ASP A 175 15.60 9.95 -16.29
N ASN A 176 15.58 10.51 -17.51
CA ASN A 176 14.52 10.22 -18.45
C ASN A 176 14.59 8.71 -18.72
N PHE A 177 13.84 7.94 -17.95
CA PHE A 177 13.70 6.51 -18.15
C PHE A 177 13.04 6.29 -19.51
N ALA A 178 13.62 5.39 -20.30
CA ALA A 178 13.06 4.93 -21.55
C ALA A 178 12.63 3.47 -21.42
N VAL A 179 11.66 3.07 -22.24
CA VAL A 179 11.33 1.65 -22.38
C VAL A 179 12.58 0.89 -22.82
N SER A 180 12.82 -0.26 -22.21
CA SER A 180 14.02 -1.11 -22.35
C SER A 180 15.27 -0.67 -21.59
N ASP A 181 15.21 0.40 -20.80
CA ASP A 181 16.33 0.73 -19.90
C ASP A 181 16.53 -0.35 -18.82
N VAL A 182 17.80 -0.63 -18.53
CA VAL A 182 18.20 -1.49 -17.41
C VAL A 182 18.31 -0.63 -16.15
N VAL A 183 17.60 -1.06 -15.12
CA VAL A 183 17.43 -0.34 -13.87
C VAL A 183 17.76 -1.25 -12.70
N VAL A 184 18.32 -0.66 -11.66
CA VAL A 184 18.63 -1.34 -10.40
C VAL A 184 17.69 -0.80 -9.34
N HIS A 185 16.96 -1.71 -8.69
CA HIS A 185 16.15 -1.40 -7.52
C HIS A 185 16.82 -1.94 -6.26
N LYS A 186 16.93 -1.09 -5.23
CA LYS A 186 17.62 -1.42 -3.96
C LYS A 186 17.18 -2.74 -3.29
N VAL A 187 15.94 -3.17 -3.55
CA VAL A 187 15.35 -4.40 -2.98
C VAL A 187 15.17 -5.52 -4.00
N PHE A 188 14.96 -5.19 -5.28
CA PHE A 188 14.57 -6.19 -6.29
C PHE A 188 15.68 -6.51 -7.29
N GLY A 189 16.87 -5.93 -7.10
CA GLY A 189 18.00 -6.16 -7.98
C GLY A 189 17.80 -5.52 -9.36
N GLU A 190 18.36 -6.17 -10.37
CA GLU A 190 18.35 -5.68 -11.75
C GLU A 190 17.04 -6.02 -12.46
N GLY A 191 16.56 -5.10 -13.27
CA GLY A 191 15.36 -5.29 -14.07
C GLY A 191 15.34 -4.42 -15.32
N VAL A 192 14.44 -4.75 -16.23
CA VAL A 192 14.25 -4.05 -17.51
C VAL A 192 12.90 -3.37 -17.52
N ILE A 193 12.87 -2.10 -17.95
CA ILE A 193 11.64 -1.34 -18.11
C ILE A 193 10.86 -1.86 -19.32
N LEU A 194 9.62 -2.31 -19.10
CA LEU A 194 8.71 -2.78 -20.14
C LEU A 194 7.79 -1.67 -20.67
N ASN A 195 7.33 -0.79 -19.79
CA ASN A 195 6.39 0.26 -20.16
C ASN A 195 6.46 1.44 -19.17
N ILE A 196 6.15 2.63 -19.65
CA ILE A 196 6.07 3.87 -18.87
C ILE A 196 4.71 4.51 -19.16
N THR A 197 3.87 4.60 -18.14
CA THR A 197 2.58 5.29 -18.19
C THR A 197 2.71 6.60 -17.44
N LYS A 198 2.22 7.70 -18.01
CA LYS A 198 2.22 9.02 -17.36
C LYS A 198 0.78 9.51 -17.23
N GLU A 199 0.28 9.54 -16.00
CA GLU A 199 -1.08 9.97 -15.71
C GLU A 199 -1.04 11.01 -14.58
N ASN A 200 -1.66 12.18 -14.79
CA ASN A 200 -1.78 13.26 -13.80
C ASN A 200 -0.46 13.62 -13.05
N GLU A 201 0.63 13.79 -13.80
CA GLU A 201 1.97 14.10 -13.26
C GLU A 201 2.66 12.98 -12.46
N GLU A 202 2.02 11.81 -12.34
CA GLU A 202 2.61 10.59 -11.80
C GLU A 202 3.11 9.69 -12.95
N GLU A 203 4.37 9.26 -12.85
CA GLU A 203 4.98 8.33 -13.80
C GLU A 203 4.97 6.93 -13.18
N GLU A 204 4.28 5.98 -13.82
CA GLU A 204 4.27 4.56 -13.46
C GLU A 204 5.16 3.79 -14.42
N ILE A 205 6.17 3.08 -13.89
CA ILE A 205 7.09 2.27 -14.68
C ILE A 205 6.84 0.79 -14.40
N LEU A 206 6.54 0.02 -15.44
CA LEU A 206 6.43 -1.44 -15.37
C LEU A 206 7.80 -2.06 -15.63
N ILE A 207 8.32 -2.84 -14.67
CA ILE A 207 9.69 -3.41 -14.71
C ILE A 207 9.62 -4.92 -14.52
N LYS A 208 10.34 -5.66 -15.36
CA LYS A 208 10.59 -7.09 -15.19
C LYS A 208 11.96 -7.27 -14.53
N PHE A 209 11.97 -7.68 -13.27
CA PHE A 209 13.19 -8.02 -12.52
C PHE A 209 13.61 -9.47 -12.80
N GLU A 210 14.91 -9.76 -12.75
CA GLU A 210 15.46 -11.11 -12.98
C GLU A 210 14.89 -12.13 -11.97
N ASP A 211 14.86 -11.77 -10.69
CA ASP A 211 14.40 -12.64 -9.60
C ASP A 211 12.86 -12.73 -9.49
N SER A 212 12.10 -12.09 -10.38
CA SER A 212 10.65 -12.00 -10.30
C SER A 212 9.96 -12.58 -11.54
N ASP A 213 9.16 -13.63 -11.38
CA ASP A 213 8.40 -14.23 -12.48
C ASP A 213 7.37 -13.29 -13.14
N LYS A 214 6.86 -12.30 -12.39
CA LYS A 214 5.90 -11.32 -12.90
C LYS A 214 6.50 -9.91 -12.93
N PRO A 215 6.13 -9.07 -13.92
CA PRO A 215 6.54 -7.68 -13.95
C PRO A 215 5.87 -6.90 -12.79
N LYS A 216 6.56 -5.89 -12.27
CA LYS A 216 6.14 -5.07 -11.14
C LYS A 216 6.03 -3.60 -11.55
N ILE A 217 5.03 -2.90 -11.03
CA ILE A 217 4.86 -1.46 -11.24
C ILE A 217 5.63 -0.72 -10.14
N ILE A 218 6.43 0.27 -10.53
CA ILE A 218 7.24 1.11 -9.64
C ILE A 218 6.97 2.57 -9.96
N LEU A 219 6.71 3.36 -8.91
CA LEU A 219 6.60 4.81 -8.97
C LEU A 219 7.97 5.45 -8.67
N PRO A 220 8.65 6.08 -9.65
CA PRO A 220 9.98 6.68 -9.46
C PRO A 220 9.97 7.78 -8.40
N ALA A 221 8.85 8.48 -8.23
CA ALA A 221 8.68 9.56 -7.24
C ALA A 221 8.87 9.07 -5.78
N PHE A 222 8.61 7.79 -5.53
CA PHE A 222 8.65 7.19 -4.18
C PHE A 222 9.67 6.05 -4.06
N GLY A 223 10.44 5.77 -5.13
CA GLY A 223 11.20 4.53 -5.28
C GLY A 223 12.70 4.72 -5.49
N SER A 224 13.49 3.85 -4.84
CA SER A 224 14.96 3.76 -4.90
C SER A 224 15.44 3.06 -6.19
N ILE A 225 15.10 3.64 -7.34
CA ILE A 225 15.48 3.13 -8.65
C ILE A 225 16.57 4.00 -9.25
N SER A 226 17.62 3.37 -9.77
CA SER A 226 18.73 4.04 -10.47
C SER A 226 18.94 3.38 -11.81
N LYS A 227 19.14 4.17 -12.87
CA LYS A 227 19.58 3.64 -14.15
C LYS A 227 20.95 3.00 -13.97
N LYS A 228 21.14 1.80 -14.52
CA LYS A 228 22.47 1.19 -14.57
C LYS A 228 23.21 1.85 -15.73
N ASP A 229 24.11 2.76 -15.43
CA ASP A 229 25.03 3.27 -16.44
C ASP A 229 25.78 2.08 -17.04
N LYS A 230 25.79 1.98 -18.36
CA LYS A 230 26.65 1.03 -19.05
C LYS A 230 28.08 1.40 -18.67
N ALA A 231 28.70 0.65 -17.75
CA ALA A 231 30.12 0.77 -17.49
C ALA A 231 30.85 0.45 -18.80
N GLY A 232 31.49 1.49 -19.33
CA GLY A 232 32.15 1.53 -20.61
C GLY A 232 32.19 2.96 -21.10
N GLU A 233 32.98 3.81 -20.42
CA GLU A 233 33.82 4.76 -21.16
C GLU A 233 34.53 3.92 -22.23
N VAL A 234 34.08 4.04 -23.47
CA VAL A 234 34.89 3.63 -24.61
C VAL A 234 35.81 4.82 -24.82
N ASP A 235 37.08 4.62 -24.50
CA ASP A 235 38.17 5.48 -24.98
C ASP A 235 37.89 5.82 -26.46
N GLU A 236 38.10 7.09 -26.81
CA GLU A 236 37.78 7.71 -28.09
C GLU A 236 38.52 7.12 -29.32
N ASP A 237 39.13 5.94 -29.24
CA ASP A 237 40.07 5.42 -30.26
C ASP A 237 39.72 4.08 -30.92
N ASP A 238 38.57 3.45 -30.65
CA ASP A 238 38.17 2.24 -31.39
C ASP A 238 36.87 2.42 -32.18
N LYS A 239 37.02 3.04 -33.36
CA LYS A 239 36.04 2.94 -34.47
C LYS A 239 35.93 1.48 -34.91
N PHE A 240 34.98 0.74 -34.35
CA PHE A 240 34.56 -0.56 -34.89
C PHE A 240 33.65 -0.33 -36.10
N ASP A 241 34.26 -0.38 -37.29
CA ASP A 241 33.65 -0.09 -38.58
C ASP A 241 32.86 -1.31 -39.10
N TYR A 242 31.55 -1.34 -38.87
CA TYR A 242 30.63 -2.38 -39.36
C TYR A 242 30.52 -2.45 -40.90
N LEU A 243 31.18 -1.54 -41.64
CA LEU A 243 31.11 -1.45 -43.09
C LEU A 243 32.39 -1.83 -43.82
N SER A 244 33.43 -2.30 -43.12
CA SER A 244 34.76 -2.58 -43.72
C SER A 244 34.89 -3.92 -44.47
N GLY A 245 33.79 -4.59 -44.82
CA GLY A 245 33.82 -5.92 -45.45
C GLY A 245 32.87 -6.15 -46.62
N ILE A 246 32.11 -5.14 -47.06
CA ILE A 246 31.21 -5.28 -48.21
C ILE A 246 31.82 -4.54 -49.39
N GLU A 247 32.61 -5.26 -50.21
CA GLU A 247 32.88 -4.76 -51.56
C GLU A 247 31.59 -4.82 -52.38
N PRO A 248 31.21 -3.75 -53.09
CA PRO A 248 30.09 -3.79 -54.00
C PRO A 248 30.46 -4.71 -55.17
N SER A 249 29.81 -5.88 -55.25
CA SER A 249 29.80 -6.65 -56.48
C SER A 249 29.16 -5.80 -57.57
N LYS A 250 29.92 -5.47 -58.62
CA LYS A 250 29.38 -4.91 -59.85
C LYS A 250 28.36 -5.88 -60.43
N SER A 251 27.08 -5.59 -60.26
CA SER A 251 26.00 -6.16 -61.07
C SER A 251 25.49 -5.07 -61.99
N ASN A 252 25.53 -5.38 -63.29
CA ASN A 252 25.07 -4.53 -64.37
C ASN A 252 23.66 -4.01 -64.14
N ASP A 253 23.44 -2.77 -64.57
CA ASP A 253 22.16 -2.11 -64.68
C ASP A 253 21.17 -2.98 -65.49
N ASP A 254 20.16 -3.52 -64.82
CA ASP A 254 18.91 -3.92 -65.47
C ASP A 254 17.97 -2.71 -65.39
N ASP A 255 17.88 -2.01 -66.52
CA ASP A 255 17.02 -0.86 -66.77
C ASP A 255 15.54 -1.28 -66.68
N PHE A 256 14.81 -0.74 -65.71
CA PHE A 256 13.40 -1.05 -65.45
C PHE A 256 12.43 -0.03 -66.10
N SER A 257 12.89 0.68 -67.13
CA SER A 257 12.08 1.70 -67.82
C SER A 257 11.01 1.14 -68.77
N GLU A 258 10.90 -0.17 -68.98
CA GLU A 258 9.92 -0.76 -69.92
C GLU A 258 8.61 -1.29 -69.29
N TYR A 259 8.39 -1.13 -67.98
CA TYR A 259 7.17 -1.66 -67.33
C TYR A 259 6.06 -0.61 -67.06
N PHE A 260 6.22 0.60 -67.58
CA PHE A 260 5.16 1.62 -67.58
C PHE A 260 5.00 2.18 -68.99
N ASP A 261 4.35 1.43 -69.87
CA ASP A 261 3.48 2.00 -70.89
C ASP A 261 2.42 0.95 -71.29
N ASP A 262 1.17 1.43 -71.32
CA ASP A 262 -0.14 0.83 -71.66
C ASP A 262 -0.85 -0.13 -70.69
#